data_AF-A0A060CK59-F1
#
_entry.id   AF-A0A060CK59-F1
#
_cell.length_a   1.000
_cell.length_b   1.000
_cell.length_c   1.000
_cell.angle_alpha   90.00
_cell.angle_beta   90.00
_cell.angle_gamma   90.00
#
_symmetry.space_group_name_H-M   'P 1'
#
loop_
_entity.id
_entity.type
_entity.pdbx_description
1 polymer ?
#
loop_
_entity_poly.entity_id
_entity_poly.type
_entity_poly.pdbx_seq_one_letter_code
_entity_poly.pdbx_strand_id
1 'polypeptide(L)' 'MDSKKITEIIDKMSVEEKASFCSGENFWFLKKNEKFGIPQVMVSDGPHGLRKQESKADHLGIEKSVAAVCFPAG' A
#
# COMPACT_ATOMS: atom_id res chain seq x y z
N MET A 1 -3.22 8.70 15.39
CA MET A 1 -4.34 9.11 14.51
C MET A 1 -5.59 9.18 15.37
N ASP A 2 -6.42 10.21 15.18
CA ASP A 2 -7.65 10.36 15.93
C ASP A 2 -8.70 9.38 15.41
N SER A 3 -9.11 8.42 16.24
CA SER A 3 -10.13 7.43 15.90
C SER A 3 -11.47 8.07 15.51
N LYS A 4 -11.82 9.23 16.08
CA LYS A 4 -13.05 9.94 15.71
C LYS A 4 -13.04 10.37 14.24
N LYS A 5 -11.91 10.92 13.78
CA LYS A 5 -11.73 11.35 12.39
C LYS A 5 -11.85 10.18 11.41
N ILE A 6 -11.36 8.99 11.79
CA ILE A 6 -11.48 7.79 10.97
C ILE A 6 -12.95 7.39 10.81
N THR A 7 -13.71 7.34 11.90
CA THR A 7 -15.14 7.01 11.87
C THR A 7 -15.92 8.02 11.03
N GLU A 8 -15.68 9.32 11.18
CA GLU A 8 -16.35 10.36 10.38
C GLU A 8 -16.11 10.22 8.87
N ILE A 9 -14.92 9.79 8.46
CA ILE A 9 -14.60 9.52 7.06
C ILE A 9 -15.35 8.28 6.58
N ILE A 10 -15.31 7.19 7.34
CA ILE A 10 -16.00 5.93 7.00
C ILE A 10 -17.51 6.16 6.89
N ASP A 11 -18.11 6.97 7.75
CA ASP A 11 -19.56 7.24 7.72
C ASP A 11 -19.98 8.01 6.46
N LYS A 12 -19.08 8.78 5.85
CA LYS A 12 -19.34 9.55 4.62
C LYS A 12 -19.06 8.76 3.34
N MET A 13 -18.47 7.56 3.44
CA MET A 13 -18.15 6.71 2.29
C MET A 13 -19.36 5.93 1.79
N SER A 14 -19.46 5.78 0.47
CA SER A 14 -20.36 4.78 -0.13
C SER A 14 -19.92 3.35 0.20
N VAL A 15 -20.78 2.37 -0.05
CA VAL A 15 -20.42 0.96 0.13
C VAL A 15 -19.29 0.55 -0.81
N GLU A 16 -19.29 1.06 -2.04
CA GLU A 16 -18.27 0.82 -3.05
C GLU A 16 -16.92 1.41 -2.62
N GLU A 17 -16.92 2.64 -2.09
CA GLU A 17 -15.72 3.27 -1.53
C GLU A 17 -15.14 2.40 -0.40
N LYS A 18 -15.97 1.96 0.55
CA LYS A 18 -15.56 1.07 1.65
C LYS A 18 -14.99 -0.26 1.14
N ALA A 19 -15.74 -0.95 0.27
CA ALA A 19 -15.35 -2.24 -0.26
C ALA A 19 -14.02 -2.16 -1.04
N SER A 20 -13.77 -1.04 -1.72
CA SER A 20 -12.54 -0.83 -2.47
C SER A 20 -11.28 -0.84 -1.59
N PHE A 21 -11.38 -0.47 -0.31
CA PHE A 21 -10.25 -0.50 0.63
C PHE A 21 -9.96 -1.90 1.21
N CYS A 22 -10.78 -2.91 0.90
CA CYS A 22 -10.56 -4.28 1.35
C CYS A 22 -9.63 -5.09 0.42
N SER A 23 -9.03 -4.45 -0.59
CA SER A 23 -8.04 -5.06 -1.47
C SER A 23 -6.90 -4.06 -1.76
N GLY A 24 -5.75 -4.59 -2.20
CA GLY A 24 -4.74 -3.77 -2.85
C GLY A 24 -5.30 -3.09 -4.10
N GLU A 25 -4.73 -1.94 -4.46
CA GLU A 25 -4.89 -1.32 -5.77
C GLU A 25 -4.10 -2.12 -6.82
N ASN A 26 -2.91 -2.57 -6.45
CA ASN A 26 -2.07 -3.48 -7.21
C ASN A 26 -1.14 -4.26 -6.26
N PHE A 27 -0.14 -4.95 -6.80
CA PHE A 27 0.78 -5.80 -6.03
C PHE A 27 1.48 -5.08 -4.87
N TRP A 28 1.78 -3.78 -5.03
CA TRP A 28 2.58 -3.01 -4.08
C TRP A 28 1.85 -1.85 -3.43
N PHE A 29 0.67 -1.48 -3.90
CA PHE A 29 -0.03 -0.28 -3.44
C PHE A 29 -1.43 -0.58 -2.92
N LEU A 30 -1.80 0.07 -1.83
CA LEU A 30 -3.18 0.17 -1.35
C LEU A 30 -3.91 1.31 -2.07
N LYS A 31 -5.23 1.30 -1.99
CA LYS A 31 -6.07 2.31 -2.62
C LYS A 31 -5.88 3.70 -2.02
N LYS A 32 -6.02 4.73 -2.87
CA LYS A 32 -6.16 6.13 -2.46
C LYS A 32 -7.62 6.56 -2.56
N ASN A 33 -8.01 7.61 -1.84
CA ASN A 33 -9.29 8.28 -2.04
C ASN A 33 -9.10 9.81 -1.89
N GLU A 34 -9.14 10.51 -3.02
CA GLU A 34 -8.88 11.96 -3.09
C GLU A 34 -9.98 12.78 -2.42
N LYS A 35 -11.24 12.34 -2.50
CA LYS A 35 -12.39 13.00 -1.86
C LYS A 35 -12.21 13.12 -0.34
N PHE A 36 -11.61 12.13 0.29
CA PHE A 36 -11.34 12.13 1.74
C PHE A 36 -9.87 12.45 2.09
N GLY A 37 -9.05 12.83 1.11
CA GLY A 37 -7.63 13.13 1.31
C GLY A 37 -6.80 11.93 1.80
N ILE A 38 -7.22 10.71 1.45
CA ILE A 38 -6.51 9.47 1.80
C ILE A 38 -5.45 9.22 0.72
N PRO A 39 -4.14 9.29 1.06
CA PRO A 39 -3.08 9.07 0.10
C PRO A 39 -2.94 7.59 -0.26
N GLN A 40 -2.24 7.32 -1.36
CA GLN A 40 -1.82 5.97 -1.69
C GLN A 40 -0.73 5.49 -0.73
N VAL A 41 -0.78 4.22 -0.34
CA VAL A 41 0.23 3.61 0.55
C VAL A 41 0.94 2.50 -0.21
N MET A 42 2.28 2.54 -0.26
CA MET A 42 3.08 1.44 -0.76
C MET A 42 3.40 0.46 0.38
N VAL A 43 3.27 -0.83 0.11
CA VAL A 43 3.76 -1.94 0.94
C VAL A 43 4.90 -2.65 0.23
N SER A 44 5.73 -3.39 0.98
CA SER A 44 6.92 -4.07 0.46
C SER A 44 7.29 -5.23 1.39
N ASP A 45 7.89 -6.30 0.86
CA ASP A 45 8.40 -7.40 1.69
C ASP A 45 9.58 -6.96 2.56
N GLY A 46 9.89 -7.73 3.60
CA GLY A 46 11.23 -7.56 4.19
C GLY A 46 11.54 -8.10 5.59
N PRO A 47 11.35 -9.39 5.91
CA PRO A 47 11.82 -9.93 7.18
C PRO A 47 13.35 -9.78 7.39
N HIS A 48 14.14 -9.60 6.33
CA HIS A 48 15.61 -9.44 6.40
C HIS A 48 16.13 -8.32 5.49
N GLY A 49 15.33 -7.26 5.29
CA GLY A 49 15.69 -6.10 4.47
C GLY A 49 14.59 -5.69 3.49
N LEU A 50 14.58 -4.41 3.12
CA LEU A 50 13.57 -3.84 2.23
C LEU A 50 13.67 -4.42 0.82
N ARG A 51 12.56 -4.94 0.28
CA ARG A 51 12.49 -5.39 -1.12
C ARG A 51 11.53 -4.53 -1.96
N LYS A 52 12.07 -3.48 -2.58
CA LYS A 52 11.30 -2.57 -3.45
C LYS A 52 11.70 -2.76 -4.91
N GLN A 53 10.74 -3.01 -5.80
CA GLN A 53 10.97 -3.03 -7.25
C GLN A 53 10.94 -1.61 -7.84
N GLU A 54 11.72 -1.39 -8.90
CA GLU A 54 11.64 -0.16 -9.70
C GLU A 54 10.28 -0.01 -10.38
N SER A 55 9.94 1.22 -10.77
CA SER A 55 8.59 1.69 -11.12
C SER A 55 7.87 0.94 -12.25
N LYS A 56 8.57 0.11 -13.03
CA LYS A 56 7.94 -0.86 -13.93
C LYS A 56 7.89 -2.18 -13.17
N ALA A 57 6.92 -2.34 -12.28
CA ALA A 57 6.66 -3.65 -11.69
C ALA A 57 5.91 -4.49 -12.74
N ASP A 58 6.59 -5.42 -13.38
CA ASP A 58 5.88 -6.49 -14.08
C ASP A 58 5.21 -7.38 -13.02
N HIS A 59 4.04 -7.94 -13.33
CA HIS A 59 3.31 -8.80 -12.38
C HIS A 59 4.05 -10.11 -12.09
N LEU A 60 5.20 -10.36 -12.74
CA LEU A 60 6.03 -11.55 -12.61
C LEU A 60 7.18 -11.36 -11.60
N GLY A 61 7.44 -10.13 -11.17
CA GLY A 61 8.47 -9.79 -10.22
C GLY A 61 9.90 -9.89 -10.75
N ILE A 62 10.09 -9.84 -12.08
CA ILE A 62 11.38 -10.02 -12.78
C ILE A 62 12.23 -8.73 -12.72
N GLU A 63 11.61 -7.64 -12.28
CA GLU A 63 12.18 -6.31 -12.36
C GLU A 63 13.19 -6.02 -11.24
N LYS A 64 14.14 -5.11 -11.54
CA LYS A 64 15.25 -4.82 -10.65
C LYS A 64 14.76 -4.25 -9.32
N SER A 65 15.39 -4.72 -8.24
CA SER A 65 15.17 -4.14 -6.91
C SER A 65 16.01 -2.88 -6.76
N VAL A 66 15.42 -1.87 -6.12
CA VAL A 66 16.15 -0.70 -5.63
C VAL A 66 17.15 -1.17 -4.58
N ALA A 67 18.38 -0.66 -4.64
CA ALA A 67 19.44 -1.03 -3.70
C ALA A 67 19.00 -0.76 -2.24
N ALA A 68 19.16 -1.77 -1.39
CA ALA A 68 18.80 -1.72 0.03
C ALA A 68 19.76 -2.59 0.85
N VAL A 69 19.78 -2.36 2.16
CA VAL A 69 20.59 -3.16 3.10
C VAL A 69 19.93 -4.52 3.31
N CYS A 70 20.71 -5.59 3.10
CA CYS A 70 20.32 -6.96 3.41
C CYS A 70 20.87 -7.35 4.78
N PHE A 71 19.98 -7.69 5.72
CA PHE A 71 20.34 -8.17 7.05
C PHE A 71 20.48 -9.70 7.04
N PRO A 72 21.19 -10.30 8.00
CA PRO A 72 21.20 -11.75 8.16
C PRO A 72 19.78 -12.31 8.30
N ALA A 73 19.50 -13.44 7.64
CA ALA A 73 18.24 -14.16 7.82
C ALA A 73 18.16 -14.76 9.24
N GLY A 74 16.93 -14.83 9.76
CA GLY A 74 16.61 -15.50 11.03
C GLY A 74 16.43 -17.00 10.89
#